data_AF-A0A535DWA0-F1
#
_entry.id   AF-A0A535DWA0-F1
#
_cell.length_a   1.000
_cell.length_b   1.000
_cell.length_c   1.000
_cell.angle_alpha   90.00
_cell.angle_beta   90.00
_cell.angle_gamma   90.00
#
_symmetry.space_group_name_H-M   'P 1'
#
loop_
_entity.id
_entity.type
_entity.pdbx_description
1 polymer ?
#
loop_
_entity_poly.entity_id
_entity_poly.type
_entity_poly.pdbx_seq_one_letter_code
_entity_poly.pdbx_strand_id
1 'polypeptide(L)'
;MEKVITIAARPETVFRLLTDPSEYVRWKGKIAQLEPRPGGAFHVDFDDDKGSVDGRFVEVIPSRRVVFTWGWKGSPVVPPGTSTVEIDLEPDGQGTRLRLVHRGLPEGALASHTEGWDYFLSRLTNVAEGRDAGL
;
A
#
# COMPACT_ATOMS: atom_id res chain seq x y z
N MET A 1 -10.13 -1.29 -8.98
CA MET A 1 -9.89 0.15 -9.19
C MET A 1 -8.41 0.38 -9.46
N GLU A 2 -8.05 1.50 -10.09
CA GLU A 2 -6.67 1.83 -10.48
C GLU A 2 -6.35 3.30 -10.17
N LYS A 3 -5.10 3.57 -9.78
CA LYS A 3 -4.53 4.90 -9.55
C LYS A 3 -3.12 4.98 -10.13
N VAL A 4 -2.77 6.13 -10.70
CA VAL A 4 -1.42 6.44 -11.19
C VAL A 4 -1.02 7.79 -10.60
N ILE A 5 0.17 7.85 -10.00
CA ILE A 5 0.76 9.08 -9.48
C ILE A 5 2.24 9.16 -9.87
N THR A 6 2.78 10.38 -9.89
CA THR A 6 4.22 10.63 -10.00
C THR A 6 4.73 11.15 -8.67
N ILE A 7 5.86 10.62 -8.22
CA ILE A 7 6.51 10.95 -6.96
C ILE A 7 7.91 11.45 -7.26
N ALA A 8 8.31 12.61 -6.74
CA ALA A 8 9.65 13.17 -6.90
C ALA A 8 10.68 12.49 -5.96
N ALA A 9 10.73 11.16 -6.01
CA ALA A 9 11.67 10.32 -5.28
C ALA A 9 12.05 9.10 -6.14
N ARG A 10 13.25 8.57 -5.92
CA ARG A 10 13.73 7.38 -6.64
C ARG A 10 12.92 6.13 -6.29
N PRO A 11 12.80 5.15 -7.21
CA PRO A 11 12.03 3.93 -6.96
C PRO A 11 12.49 3.15 -5.72
N GLU A 12 13.78 3.20 -5.37
CA GLU A 12 14.32 2.59 -4.14
C GLU A 12 13.70 3.18 -2.88
N THR A 13 13.50 4.50 -2.85
CA THR A 13 12.87 5.21 -1.71
C THR A 13 11.41 4.80 -1.58
N VAL A 14 10.67 4.82 -2.69
CA VAL A 14 9.25 4.45 -2.71
C VAL A 14 9.07 2.98 -2.35
N PHE A 15 9.91 2.10 -2.89
CA PHE A 15 9.88 0.68 -2.57
C PHE A 15 10.11 0.42 -1.08
N ARG A 16 11.09 1.10 -0.46
CA ARG A 16 11.35 0.96 0.98
C ARG A 16 10.13 1.35 1.81
N LEU A 17 9.42 2.42 1.44
CA LEU A 17 8.17 2.84 2.10
C LEU A 17 7.03 1.81 1.97
N LEU A 18 7.09 0.92 0.97
CA LEU A 18 6.09 -0.14 0.76
C LEU A 18 6.45 -1.45 1.47
N THR A 19 7.71 -1.69 1.80
CA THR A 19 8.20 -3.00 2.25
C THR A 19 8.84 -3.02 3.63
N ASP A 20 9.39 -1.90 4.10
CA ASP A 20 9.99 -1.80 5.43
C ASP A 20 8.93 -1.38 6.46
N PRO A 21 8.71 -2.15 7.54
CA PRO A 21 7.69 -1.84 8.54
C PRO A 21 7.83 -0.46 9.19
N SER A 22 9.06 -0.03 9.47
CA SER A 22 9.33 1.26 10.14
C SER A 22 9.08 2.45 9.20
N GLU A 23 9.26 2.24 7.91
CA GLU A 23 9.03 3.26 6.88
C GLU A 23 7.55 3.29 6.46
N TYR A 24 6.89 2.13 6.43
CA TYR A 24 5.48 2.01 6.03
C TYR A 24 4.54 2.77 6.97
N VAL A 25 4.74 2.65 8.29
CA VAL A 25 3.91 3.34 9.29
C VAL A 25 4.01 4.87 9.22
N ARG A 26 4.99 5.43 8.50
CA ARG A 26 5.11 6.88 8.31
C ARG A 26 3.98 7.45 7.45
N TRP A 27 3.38 6.65 6.57
CA TRP A 27 2.33 7.09 5.66
C TRP A 27 1.02 6.31 5.80
N LYS A 28 1.03 5.08 6.33
CA LYS A 28 -0.18 4.26 6.45
C LYS A 28 -0.13 3.29 7.63
N GLY A 29 -1.22 3.27 8.40
CA GLY A 29 -1.34 2.46 9.60
C GLY A 29 -0.51 3.00 10.77
N LYS A 30 -0.69 2.37 11.93
CA LYS A 30 0.00 2.65 13.19
C LYS A 30 1.05 1.59 13.50
N ILE A 31 0.75 0.34 13.17
CA ILE A 31 1.65 -0.81 13.32
C ILE A 31 1.67 -1.56 12.00
N ALA A 32 2.87 -1.96 11.56
CA ALA A 32 3.04 -2.82 10.40
C ALA A 32 3.91 -4.03 10.78
N GLN A 33 3.51 -5.22 10.33
CA GLN A 33 4.32 -6.43 10.34
C GLN A 33 4.40 -6.92 8.90
N LEU A 34 5.54 -6.67 8.25
CA LEU A 34 5.75 -6.92 6.83
C LEU A 34 6.94 -7.86 6.65
N GLU A 35 6.73 -8.95 5.92
CA GLU A 35 7.79 -9.84 5.47
C GLU A 35 7.85 -9.80 3.93
N PRO A 36 8.63 -8.87 3.33
CA PRO A 36 8.57 -8.59 1.89
C PRO A 36 9.27 -9.68 1.05
N ARG A 37 8.66 -10.85 1.00
CA ARG A 37 9.02 -12.02 0.20
C ARG A 37 7.76 -12.81 -0.13
N PRO A 38 7.69 -13.57 -1.25
CA PRO A 38 6.53 -14.40 -1.55
C PRO A 38 6.14 -15.32 -0.38
N GLY A 39 4.85 -15.31 -0.01
CA GLY A 39 4.27 -16.03 1.13
C GLY A 39 4.46 -15.35 2.50
N GLY A 40 5.25 -14.28 2.57
CA GLY A 40 5.47 -13.51 3.79
C GLY A 40 4.22 -12.78 4.28
N ALA A 41 4.15 -12.53 5.58
CA ALA A 41 3.04 -11.82 6.21
C ALA A 41 2.91 -10.36 5.72
N PHE A 42 1.68 -9.93 5.46
CA PHE A 42 1.30 -8.52 5.32
C PHE A 42 0.23 -8.23 6.37
N HIS A 43 0.59 -7.49 7.41
CA HIS A 43 -0.34 -7.08 8.46
C HIS A 43 -0.16 -5.59 8.75
N VAL A 44 -1.26 -4.84 8.79
CA VAL A 44 -1.26 -3.41 9.13
C VAL A 44 -2.44 -3.10 10.04
N ASP A 45 -2.15 -2.54 11.19
CA ASP A 45 -3.13 -2.03 12.15
C ASP A 45 -3.35 -0.52 11.93
N PHE A 46 -4.60 -0.06 11.87
CA PHE A 46 -4.97 1.33 11.62
C PHE A 46 -5.37 2.12 12.86
N ASP A 47 -5.17 1.56 14.05
CA ASP A 47 -5.60 2.00 15.39
C ASP A 47 -6.79 1.18 15.92
N ASP A 48 -6.92 1.10 17.25
CA ASP A 48 -7.76 0.12 17.96
C ASP A 48 -9.22 0.11 17.48
N ASP A 49 -9.75 1.29 17.10
CA ASP A 49 -11.14 1.47 16.65
C ASP A 49 -11.35 1.20 15.15
N LYS A 50 -10.28 1.25 14.34
CA LYS A 50 -10.35 1.07 12.87
C LYS A 50 -10.07 -0.36 12.43
N GLY A 51 -9.44 -1.14 13.30
CA GLY A 51 -9.08 -2.53 13.05
C GLY A 51 -7.83 -2.68 12.18
N SER A 52 -7.60 -3.93 11.76
CA SER A 52 -6.41 -4.32 10.99
C SER A 52 -6.77 -4.95 9.66
N VAL A 53 -5.81 -4.87 8.74
CA VAL A 53 -5.84 -5.58 7.47
C VAL A 53 -4.80 -6.69 7.49
N ASP A 54 -5.19 -7.82 6.91
CA ASP A 54 -4.38 -9.03 6.85
C ASP A 54 -4.24 -9.50 5.40
N GLY A 55 -3.08 -10.07 5.10
CA GLY A 55 -2.74 -10.55 3.77
C GLY A 55 -1.41 -11.28 3.71
N ARG A 56 -0.99 -11.59 2.49
CA ARG A 56 0.30 -12.22 2.18
C ARG A 56 0.93 -11.55 0.99
N PHE A 57 2.24 -11.31 1.07
CA PHE A 57 3.02 -10.94 -0.10
C PHE A 57 2.96 -12.06 -1.13
N VAL A 58 2.65 -11.70 -2.37
CA VAL A 58 2.57 -12.61 -3.52
C VAL A 58 3.83 -12.48 -4.36
N GLU A 59 4.25 -11.25 -4.64
CA GLU A 59 5.40 -10.94 -5.48
C GLU A 59 6.11 -9.71 -4.92
N VAL A 60 7.44 -9.77 -4.85
CA VAL A 60 8.28 -8.64 -4.40
C VAL A 60 9.51 -8.59 -5.29
N ILE A 61 9.57 -7.58 -6.17
CA ILE A 61 10.71 -7.30 -7.03
C ILE A 61 11.32 -5.96 -6.56
N PRO A 62 12.56 -5.97 -6.04
CA PRO A 62 13.23 -4.77 -5.54
C PRO A 62 13.11 -3.58 -6.49
N SER A 63 12.67 -2.43 -5.96
CA SER A 63 12.50 -1.16 -6.68
C SER A 63 11.58 -1.19 -7.90
N ARG A 64 10.78 -2.25 -8.09
CA ARG A 64 9.95 -2.40 -9.31
C ARG A 64 8.51 -2.81 -9.04
N ARG A 65 8.28 -3.78 -8.16
CA ARG A 65 6.94 -4.35 -7.99
C ARG A 65 6.71 -4.91 -6.61
N VAL A 66 5.52 -4.64 -6.07
CA VAL A 66 5.03 -5.20 -4.80
C VAL A 66 3.59 -5.64 -5.00
N VAL A 67 3.31 -6.92 -4.75
CA VAL A 67 1.96 -7.50 -4.82
C VAL A 67 1.65 -8.19 -3.51
N PHE A 68 0.49 -7.92 -2.93
CA PHE A 68 0.00 -8.61 -1.74
C PHE A 68 -1.50 -8.80 -1.80
N THR A 69 -1.97 -9.89 -1.19
CA THR A 69 -3.39 -10.05 -0.90
C THR A 69 -3.80 -9.13 0.25
N TRP A 70 -5.08 -8.80 0.32
CA TRP A 70 -5.57 -7.78 1.24
C TRP A 70 -7.00 -8.10 1.71
N GLY A 71 -7.37 -7.57 2.87
CA GLY A 71 -8.72 -7.59 3.41
C GLY A 71 -8.74 -7.16 4.87
N TRP A 72 -9.90 -6.70 5.33
CA TRP A 72 -10.11 -6.27 6.71
C TRP A 72 -10.40 -7.47 7.61
N LYS A 73 -9.68 -7.59 8.72
CA LYS A 73 -9.92 -8.64 9.71
C LYS A 73 -11.35 -8.55 10.24
N GLY A 74 -12.10 -9.66 10.17
CA GLY A 74 -13.50 -9.73 10.62
C GLY A 74 -14.53 -9.11 9.67
N SER A 75 -14.12 -8.55 8.52
CA SER A 75 -15.06 -8.01 7.54
C SER A 75 -15.73 -9.14 6.75
N PRO A 76 -17.07 -9.17 6.65
CA PRO A 76 -17.78 -10.08 5.76
C PRO A 76 -17.77 -9.61 4.30
N VAL A 77 -17.42 -8.34 4.04
CA VAL A 77 -17.47 -7.74 2.69
C VAL A 77 -16.16 -7.92 1.94
N VAL A 78 -15.03 -7.67 2.60
CA VAL A 78 -13.69 -7.90 2.05
C VAL A 78 -12.83 -8.62 3.09
N PRO A 79 -13.04 -9.94 3.30
CA PRO A 79 -12.24 -10.72 4.22
C PRO A 79 -10.76 -10.77 3.80
N PRO A 80 -9.81 -11.00 4.74
CA PRO A 80 -8.39 -11.14 4.43
C PRO A 80 -8.12 -12.14 3.31
N GLY A 81 -7.29 -11.74 2.34
CA GLY A 81 -6.89 -12.61 1.24
C GLY A 81 -7.82 -12.62 0.03
N THR A 82 -8.98 -11.97 0.09
CA THR A 82 -10.00 -12.00 -0.98
C THR A 82 -9.80 -10.94 -2.05
N SER A 83 -9.07 -9.87 -1.74
CA SER A 83 -8.66 -8.85 -2.70
C SER A 83 -7.15 -8.85 -2.88
N THR A 84 -6.66 -8.17 -3.92
CA THR A 84 -5.22 -8.08 -4.23
C THR A 84 -4.85 -6.66 -4.60
N VAL A 85 -3.74 -6.18 -4.03
CA VAL A 85 -3.14 -4.89 -4.33
C VAL A 85 -1.85 -5.15 -5.11
N GLU A 86 -1.75 -4.57 -6.29
CA GLU A 86 -0.57 -4.58 -7.15
C GLU A 86 -0.02 -3.17 -7.25
N ILE A 87 1.26 -2.98 -6.95
CA ILE A 87 1.96 -1.71 -7.08
C ILE A 87 3.16 -1.91 -7.99
N ASP A 88 3.15 -1.18 -9.11
CA ASP A 88 4.25 -1.09 -10.06
C ASP A 88 4.99 0.25 -9.89
N LEU A 89 6.31 0.20 -9.91
CA LEU A 89 7.21 1.35 -9.83
C LEU A 89 8.05 1.42 -11.10
N GLU A 90 7.90 2.51 -11.84
CA GLU A 90 8.66 2.79 -13.05
C GLU A 90 9.50 4.05 -12.82
N PRO A 91 10.82 4.04 -13.14
CA PRO A 91 11.61 5.27 -13.14
C PRO A 91 11.01 6.32 -14.07
N ASP A 92 10.88 7.56 -13.59
CA ASP A 92 10.38 8.69 -14.37
C ASP A 92 11.29 9.92 -14.14
N GLY A 93 12.33 10.05 -14.97
CA GLY A 93 13.37 11.04 -14.78
C GLY A 93 14.14 10.85 -13.46
N GLN A 94 14.02 11.82 -12.54
CA GLN A 94 14.57 11.72 -11.18
C GLN A 94 13.55 11.20 -10.15
N GLY A 95 12.32 10.93 -10.60
CA GLY A 95 11.21 10.46 -9.78
C GLY A 95 10.78 9.03 -10.12
N THR A 96 9.58 8.69 -9.67
CA THR A 96 8.95 7.38 -9.87
C THR A 96 7.51 7.58 -10.29
N ARG A 97 7.10 6.91 -11.36
CA ARG A 97 5.70 6.70 -11.68
C ARG A 97 5.23 5.45 -10.93
N LEU A 98 4.31 5.65 -9.99
CA LEU A 98 3.67 4.58 -9.23
C LEU A 98 2.30 4.29 -9.84
N ARG A 99 2.05 3.02 -10.17
CA ARG A 99 0.73 2.53 -10.60
C ARG A 99 0.21 1.53 -9.58
N LEU A 100 -0.96 1.80 -9.02
CA LEU A 100 -1.65 0.96 -8.05
C LEU A 100 -2.91 0.38 -8.67
N VAL A 101 -3.10 -0.94 -8.56
CA VAL A 101 -4.35 -1.62 -8.90
C VAL A 101 -4.83 -2.39 -7.68
N HIS A 102 -6.08 -2.16 -7.27
CA HIS A 102 -6.77 -2.97 -6.27
C HIS A 102 -7.87 -3.80 -6.94
N ARG A 103 -7.65 -5.12 -7.03
CA ARG A 103 -8.56 -6.10 -7.65
C ARG A 103 -9.34 -6.89 -6.59
N GLY A 104 -10.45 -7.51 -6.99
CA GLY A 104 -11.24 -8.39 -6.11
C GLY A 104 -12.16 -7.64 -5.12
N LEU A 105 -12.31 -6.33 -5.28
CA LEU A 105 -13.25 -5.55 -4.48
C LEU A 105 -14.69 -5.74 -5.01
N PRO A 106 -15.68 -6.02 -4.14
CA PRO A 106 -17.09 -5.95 -4.52
C PRO A 106 -17.49 -4.51 -4.84
N GLU A 107 -18.54 -4.34 -5.65
CA GLU A 107 -18.99 -3.03 -6.15
C GLU A 107 -19.23 -2.01 -5.02
N GLY A 108 -19.92 -2.44 -3.94
CA GLY A 108 -20.20 -1.59 -2.78
C GLY A 108 -18.97 -1.15 -1.97
N ALA A 109 -17.79 -1.74 -2.22
CA ALA A 109 -16.54 -1.36 -1.56
C ALA A 109 -15.66 -0.44 -2.43
N LEU A 110 -15.95 -0.27 -3.73
CA LEU A 110 -15.07 0.48 -4.64
C LEU A 110 -14.87 1.93 -4.24
N ALA A 111 -15.94 2.64 -3.86
CA ALA A 111 -15.90 4.06 -3.52
C ALA A 111 -15.01 4.32 -2.30
N SER A 112 -15.26 3.63 -1.18
CA SER A 112 -14.49 3.80 0.06
C SER A 112 -13.02 3.43 -0.09
N HIS A 113 -12.69 2.39 -0.88
CA HIS A 113 -11.30 2.04 -1.17
C HIS A 113 -10.62 3.05 -2.10
N THR A 114 -11.37 3.68 -3.01
CA THR A 114 -10.86 4.74 -3.86
C THR A 114 -10.47 5.95 -3.03
N GLU A 115 -11.37 6.41 -2.15
CA GLU A 115 -11.11 7.52 -1.23
C GLU A 115 -9.95 7.22 -0.27
N GLY A 116 -9.93 6.01 0.30
CA GLY A 116 -8.83 5.58 1.16
C GLY A 116 -7.48 5.60 0.45
N TRP A 117 -7.42 5.10 -0.79
CA TRP A 117 -6.19 5.15 -1.58
C TRP A 117 -5.79 6.57 -1.96
N ASP A 118 -6.74 7.45 -2.30
CA ASP A 118 -6.42 8.86 -2.57
C ASP A 118 -5.78 9.54 -1.35
N TYR A 119 -6.34 9.30 -0.16
CA TYR A 119 -5.78 9.80 1.09
C TYR A 119 -4.36 9.27 1.32
N PHE A 120 -4.15 7.95 1.28
CA PHE A 120 -2.85 7.37 1.61
C PHE A 120 -1.78 7.58 0.54
N LEU A 121 -2.14 7.63 -0.74
CA LEU A 121 -1.17 7.91 -1.81
C LEU A 121 -0.66 9.35 -1.77
N SER A 122 -1.49 10.31 -1.35
CA SER A 122 -1.04 11.68 -1.05
C SER A 122 0.01 11.68 0.07
N ARG A 123 -0.26 10.96 1.17
CA ARG A 123 0.68 10.83 2.29
C ARG A 123 1.98 10.14 1.90
N LEU A 124 1.91 9.05 1.12
CA LEU A 124 3.08 8.35 0.57
C LEU A 124 3.96 9.32 -0.24
N THR A 125 3.35 10.12 -1.11
CA THR A 125 4.04 11.10 -1.95
C THR A 125 4.79 12.11 -1.08
N ASN A 126 4.13 12.67 -0.06
CA ASN A 126 4.77 13.61 0.86
C ASN A 126 5.98 13.00 1.57
N VAL A 127 5.82 11.82 2.16
CA VAL A 127 6.92 11.16 2.90
C VAL A 127 8.08 10.81 1.97
N ALA A 128 7.80 10.31 0.77
CA ALA A 128 8.81 9.97 -0.22
C ALA A 128 9.62 11.19 -0.67
N GLU A 129 8.98 12.35 -0.76
CA GLU A 129 9.61 13.64 -1.12
C GLU A 129 10.27 14.36 0.06
N GLY A 130 10.34 13.72 1.24
CA GLY A 130 10.97 14.28 2.44
C GLY A 130 10.12 15.31 3.18
N ARG A 131 8.80 15.37 2.91
CA ARG A 131 7.84 16.20 3.64
C ARG A 131 7.16 15.39 4.76
N ASP A 132 6.50 16.10 5.68
CA ASP A 132 5.58 15.46 6.62
C ASP A 132 4.42 14.80 5.88
N ALA A 133 3.94 13.66 6.37
CA ALA A 133 2.88 12.89 5.73
C ALA A 133 1.60 13.72 5.48
N GLY A 134 1.35 14.77 6.28
CA GLY A 134 0.12 15.54 6.30
C GLY A 134 -0.87 14.96 7.32
N LEU A 135 -1.60 15.86 8.01
CA LEU A 135 -2.72 15.53 8.90
C LEU A 135 -4.00 15.35 8.08
#